data_AF-A0A7Y9ZGD8-F1
#
_entry.id   AF-A0A7Y9ZGD8-F1
#
_cell.length_a   1.000
_cell.length_b   1.000
_cell.length_c   1.000
_cell.angle_alpha   90.00
_cell.angle_beta   90.00
_cell.angle_gamma   90.00
#
_symmetry.space_group_name_H-M   'P 1'
#
loop_
_entity.id
_entity.type
_entity.pdbx_description
1 polymer ?
#
loop_
_entity_poly.entity_id
_entity_poly.type
_entity_poly.pdbx_seq_one_letter_code
_entity_poly.pdbx_strand_id
1 'polypeptide(L)'
;MGEEPALPDVGPATDSQQARQDALSVAVAFVAAMTDTSVPFDQWRAQLRPLVDDTLFRQLGGCDGCGDVDASWFNLGKPTGPGQLSGLPVPVLAVVDVPTSRGTVTVTMTRLSDGAPWLVGRFE
;
A
#
# COMPACT_ATOMS: atom_id res chain seq x y z
N MET A 1 -30.35 37.32 19.45
CA MET A 1 -30.76 36.11 18.72
C MET A 1 -29.56 35.65 17.94
N GLY A 2 -28.73 34.83 18.57
CA GLY A 2 -27.49 34.32 18.02
C GLY A 2 -27.38 32.85 18.38
N GLU A 3 -26.43 32.18 17.73
CA GLU A 3 -26.09 30.76 17.84
C GLU A 3 -26.72 29.91 16.72
N GLU A 4 -26.15 30.09 15.53
CA GLU A 4 -26.00 29.02 14.54
C GLU A 4 -25.36 27.80 15.22
N PRO A 5 -25.88 26.58 15.03
CA PRO A 5 -25.31 25.39 15.66
C PRO A 5 -23.93 25.11 15.05
N ALA A 6 -22.90 25.19 15.89
CA ALA A 6 -21.57 24.70 15.56
C ALA A 6 -21.67 23.23 15.13
N LEU A 7 -21.32 22.97 13.88
CA LEU A 7 -21.16 21.63 13.35
C LEU A 7 -20.22 20.84 14.27
N PRO A 8 -20.48 19.54 14.52
CA PRO A 8 -19.58 18.73 15.34
C PRO A 8 -18.18 18.74 14.71
N ASP A 9 -17.19 19.04 15.54
CA ASP A 9 -15.76 18.93 15.28
C ASP A 9 -15.47 17.53 14.72
N VAL A 10 -15.39 17.46 13.39
CA VAL A 10 -14.85 16.30 12.69
C VAL A 10 -13.39 16.26 13.10
N GLY A 11 -12.95 15.21 13.80
CA GLY A 11 -11.55 15.02 14.18
C GLY A 11 -10.61 15.36 13.00
N PRO A 12 -9.42 15.91 13.26
CA PRO A 12 -8.77 16.88 12.38
C PRO A 12 -8.67 16.32 10.96
N ALA A 13 -9.20 17.04 9.96
CA ALA A 13 -9.04 16.72 8.55
C ALA A 13 -7.57 16.42 8.14
N THR A 14 -6.63 16.92 8.94
CA THR A 14 -5.18 16.63 8.91
C THR A 14 -4.83 15.16 9.14
N ASP A 15 -5.50 14.46 10.06
CA ASP A 15 -5.29 13.03 10.32
C ASP A 15 -5.67 12.18 9.11
N SER A 16 -6.84 12.50 8.52
CA SER A 16 -7.29 11.86 7.28
C SER A 16 -6.36 12.16 6.10
N GLN A 17 -5.76 13.36 6.03
CA GLN A 17 -4.84 13.71 4.95
C GLN A 17 -3.46 13.07 5.14
N GLN A 18 -2.97 12.98 6.38
CA GLN A 18 -1.73 12.29 6.72
C GLN A 18 -1.85 10.78 6.44
N ALA A 19 -2.96 10.15 6.87
CA ALA A 19 -3.23 8.74 6.62
C ALA A 19 -3.29 8.42 5.12
N ARG A 20 -3.85 9.34 4.31
CA ARG A 20 -3.85 9.25 2.85
C ARG A 20 -2.44 9.31 2.28
N GLN A 21 -1.62 10.26 2.71
CA GLN A 21 -0.24 10.37 2.23
C GLN A 21 0.60 9.16 2.63
N ASP A 22 0.40 8.63 3.85
CA ASP A 22 1.06 7.42 4.32
C ASP A 22 0.68 6.21 3.44
N ALA A 23 -0.61 6.02 3.15
CA ALA A 23 -1.10 4.98 2.26
C ALA A 23 -0.49 5.10 0.85
N LEU A 24 -0.47 6.30 0.27
CA LEU A 24 0.16 6.55 -1.02
C LEU A 24 1.66 6.20 -1.01
N SER A 25 2.36 6.59 0.05
CA SER A 25 3.79 6.32 0.19
C SER A 25 4.07 4.82 0.32
N VAL A 26 3.29 4.10 1.12
CA VAL A 26 3.41 2.65 1.29
C VAL A 26 3.12 1.93 -0.03
N ALA A 27 2.07 2.30 -0.75
CA ALA A 27 1.73 1.70 -2.03
C ALA A 27 2.84 1.89 -3.08
N VAL A 28 3.39 3.10 -3.21
CA VAL A 28 4.49 3.38 -4.14
C VAL A 28 5.75 2.63 -3.72
N ALA A 29 6.08 2.60 -2.43
CA ALA A 29 7.22 1.85 -1.90
C ALA A 29 7.09 0.35 -2.14
N PHE A 30 5.88 -0.21 -1.97
CA PHE A 30 5.58 -1.60 -2.26
C PHE A 30 5.81 -1.91 -3.76
N VAL A 31 5.22 -1.13 -4.67
CA VAL A 31 5.41 -1.36 -6.12
C VAL A 31 6.87 -1.18 -6.52
N ALA A 32 7.57 -0.19 -5.96
CA ALA A 32 9.00 -0.01 -6.20
C ALA A 32 9.80 -1.24 -5.76
N ALA A 33 9.58 -1.73 -4.53
CA ALA A 33 10.23 -2.92 -4.00
C ALA A 33 9.90 -4.18 -4.84
N MET A 34 8.64 -4.36 -5.23
CA MET A 34 8.21 -5.45 -6.11
C MET A 34 8.90 -5.44 -7.48
N THR A 35 9.38 -4.29 -7.93
CA THR A 35 10.07 -4.13 -9.22
C THR A 35 11.60 -4.04 -9.07
N ASP A 36 12.12 -4.09 -7.84
CA ASP A 36 13.55 -4.02 -7.58
C ASP A 36 14.20 -5.39 -7.71
N THR A 37 14.62 -5.70 -8.93
CA THR A 37 15.37 -6.93 -9.27
C THR A 37 16.88 -6.77 -8.99
N SER A 38 17.29 -5.70 -8.31
CA SER A 38 18.70 -5.38 -8.05
C SER A 38 19.23 -6.10 -6.81
N VAL A 39 18.34 -6.55 -5.93
CA VAL A 39 18.64 -7.22 -4.67
C VAL A 39 18.31 -8.72 -4.74
N PRO A 40 19.00 -9.57 -3.96
CA PRO A 40 18.64 -10.99 -3.87
C PRO A 40 17.29 -11.18 -3.16
N PHE A 41 16.60 -12.28 -3.47
CA PHE A 41 15.26 -12.62 -2.95
C PHE A 41 15.10 -12.46 -1.43
N ASP A 42 16.09 -12.89 -0.63
CA ASP A 42 16.01 -12.79 0.83
C ASP A 42 15.98 -11.31 1.30
N GLN A 43 16.78 -10.46 0.66
CA GLN A 43 16.80 -9.01 0.92
C GLN A 43 15.55 -8.32 0.37
N TRP A 44 15.06 -8.76 -0.79
CA TRP A 44 13.79 -8.30 -1.35
C TRP A 44 12.63 -8.61 -0.39
N ARG A 45 12.55 -9.84 0.11
CA ARG A 45 11.56 -10.23 1.14
C ARG A 45 11.70 -9.40 2.40
N ALA A 46 12.92 -9.19 2.90
CA ALA A 46 13.14 -8.39 4.10
C ALA A 46 12.57 -6.95 3.94
N GLN A 47 12.68 -6.37 2.74
CA GLN A 47 12.13 -5.05 2.43
C GLN A 47 10.60 -5.03 2.34
N LEU A 48 9.97 -6.11 1.86
CA LEU A 48 8.52 -6.21 1.77
C LEU A 48 7.86 -6.46 3.12
N ARG A 49 8.53 -7.16 4.04
CA ARG A 49 8.00 -7.53 5.36
C ARG A 49 7.29 -6.41 6.13
N PRO A 50 7.83 -5.18 6.24
CA PRO A 50 7.13 -4.08 6.91
C PRO A 50 5.99 -3.46 6.09
N LEU A 51 5.91 -3.75 4.79
CA LEU A 51 4.96 -3.13 3.85
C LEU A 51 3.73 -4.01 3.59
N VAL A 52 3.82 -5.32 3.81
CA VAL A 52 2.76 -6.28 3.47
C VAL A 52 2.21 -6.96 4.73
N ASP A 53 0.94 -7.38 4.67
CA ASP A 53 0.36 -8.24 5.70
C ASP A 53 1.01 -9.64 5.69
N ASP A 54 0.95 -10.35 6.81
CA ASP A 54 1.52 -11.70 6.93
C ASP A 54 0.93 -12.68 5.90
N THR A 55 -0.34 -12.50 5.52
CA THR A 55 -0.99 -13.30 4.48
C THR A 55 -0.32 -13.12 3.12
N LEU A 56 -0.17 -11.86 2.68
CA LEU A 56 0.46 -11.55 1.41
C LEU A 56 1.96 -11.90 1.44
N PHE A 57 2.62 -11.67 2.57
CA PHE A 57 4.03 -12.03 2.75
C PHE A 57 4.28 -13.52 2.54
N ARG A 58 3.39 -14.39 3.05
CA ARG A 58 3.47 -15.84 2.83
C ARG A 58 3.24 -16.20 1.37
N GLN A 59 2.28 -15.56 0.70
CA GLN A 59 2.02 -15.79 -0.73
C GLN A 59 3.22 -15.40 -1.61
N LEU A 60 3.86 -14.26 -1.31
CA LEU A 60 5.07 -13.80 -2.00
C LEU A 60 6.30 -14.64 -1.65
N GLY A 61 6.29 -15.33 -0.51
CA GLY A 61 7.39 -16.18 -0.05
C GLY A 61 7.42 -17.59 -0.65
N GLY A 62 6.46 -17.93 -1.51
CA GLY A 62 6.32 -19.25 -2.13
C GLY A 62 5.06 -19.98 -1.66
N CYS A 63 4.23 -20.39 -2.62
CA CYS A 63 3.39 -21.57 -2.42
C CYS A 63 4.33 -22.75 -2.13
N ASP A 64 3.97 -23.61 -1.18
CA ASP A 64 4.66 -24.89 -0.97
C ASP A 64 4.78 -25.64 -2.31
N GLY A 65 6.00 -25.70 -2.88
CA GLY A 65 6.28 -26.33 -4.17
C GLY A 65 6.39 -25.42 -5.41
N CYS A 66 6.03 -24.14 -5.34
CA CYS A 66 6.39 -23.16 -6.38
C CYS A 66 7.72 -22.52 -5.96
N GLY A 67 8.77 -22.65 -6.78
CA GLY A 67 10.10 -22.11 -6.46
C GLY A 67 10.12 -20.61 -6.15
N ASP A 68 11.30 -20.13 -5.71
CA ASP A 68 11.59 -18.73 -5.35
C ASP A 68 10.86 -17.72 -6.25
N VAL A 69 9.93 -16.97 -5.67
CA VAL A 69 9.14 -15.94 -6.35
C VAL A 69 10.00 -14.68 -6.44
N ASP A 70 10.71 -14.45 -7.54
CA ASP A 70 11.54 -13.24 -7.69
C ASP A 70 10.71 -12.01 -8.10
N ALA A 71 11.20 -10.80 -7.80
CA ALA A 71 10.64 -9.53 -8.26
C ALA A 71 10.37 -9.51 -9.79
N SER A 72 11.19 -10.25 -10.56
CA SER A 72 11.04 -10.41 -12.01
C SER A 72 9.75 -11.12 -12.45
N TRP A 73 9.07 -11.85 -11.54
CA TRP A 73 7.81 -12.55 -11.84
C TRP A 73 6.64 -11.59 -11.98
N PHE A 74 6.64 -10.54 -11.16
CA PHE A 74 5.59 -9.54 -11.15
C PHE A 74 5.99 -8.45 -12.15
N ASN A 75 5.53 -8.62 -13.38
CA ASN A 75 5.79 -7.73 -14.51
C ASN A 75 5.07 -6.37 -14.38
N LEU A 76 5.12 -5.77 -13.19
CA LEU A 76 4.35 -4.58 -12.77
C LEU A 76 4.88 -3.30 -13.40
N GLY A 77 6.16 -3.25 -13.77
CA GLY A 77 6.81 -2.03 -14.26
C GLY A 77 7.11 -1.03 -13.15
N LYS A 78 8.14 -0.21 -13.34
CA LYS A 78 8.56 0.77 -12.32
C LYS A 78 7.46 1.83 -12.13
N PRO A 79 7.24 2.32 -10.90
CA PRO A 79 6.30 3.41 -10.66
C PRO A 79 6.75 4.67 -11.41
N THR A 80 5.81 5.34 -12.08
CA THR A 80 6.05 6.52 -12.94
C THR A 80 5.51 7.82 -12.35
N GLY A 81 4.77 7.76 -11.25
CA GLY A 81 4.18 8.93 -10.61
C GLY A 81 3.66 8.63 -9.21
N PRO A 82 3.12 9.67 -8.54
CA PRO A 82 2.43 9.48 -7.27
C PRO A 82 1.18 8.62 -7.49
N GLY A 83 0.97 7.64 -6.61
CA GLY A 83 -0.28 6.88 -6.60
C GLY A 83 -1.48 7.79 -6.37
N GLN A 84 -2.67 7.32 -6.75
CA GLN A 84 -3.94 7.98 -6.51
C GLN A 84 -4.85 7.09 -5.68
N LEU A 85 -5.61 7.67 -4.75
CA LEU A 85 -6.62 6.91 -4.02
C LEU A 85 -7.83 6.67 -4.92
N SER A 86 -8.18 5.41 -5.12
CA SER A 86 -9.29 5.02 -6.00
C SER A 86 -10.58 4.71 -5.25
N GLY A 87 -10.54 4.82 -3.92
CA GLY A 87 -11.70 4.74 -3.05
C GLY A 87 -11.66 5.77 -1.93
N LEU A 88 -12.76 5.92 -1.22
CA LEU A 88 -12.79 6.68 0.03
C LEU A 88 -11.97 5.90 1.07
N PRO A 89 -10.88 6.47 1.63
CA PRO A 89 -10.16 5.81 2.71
C PRO A 89 -11.11 5.68 3.89
N VAL A 90 -11.49 4.45 4.20
CA VAL A 90 -12.15 4.14 5.46
C VAL A 90 -11.06 3.97 6.51
N PRO A 91 -11.34 4.13 7.81
CA PRO A 91 -10.32 4.17 8.85
C PRO A 91 -9.44 2.91 8.96
N VAL A 92 -9.69 1.85 8.19
CA VAL A 92 -8.92 0.59 8.21
C VAL A 92 -8.57 0.04 6.83
N LEU A 93 -9.04 0.64 5.73
CA LEU A 93 -8.83 0.15 4.37
C LEU A 93 -8.61 1.32 3.40
N ALA A 94 -7.56 1.21 2.59
CA ALA A 94 -7.20 2.15 1.54
C ALA A 94 -6.90 1.40 0.25
N VAL A 95 -7.32 1.98 -0.88
CA VAL A 95 -7.06 1.44 -2.21
C VAL A 95 -6.33 2.51 -3.00
N VAL A 96 -5.12 2.21 -3.46
CA VAL A 96 -4.24 3.15 -4.16
C VAL A 96 -3.85 2.58 -5.52
N ASP A 97 -4.17 3.32 -6.57
CA ASP A 97 -3.70 3.07 -7.92
C ASP A 97 -2.34 3.73 -8.14
N VAL A 98 -1.31 2.91 -8.31
CA VAL A 98 0.05 3.35 -8.60
C VAL A 98 0.26 3.29 -10.11
N PRO A 99 0.48 4.43 -10.80
CA PRO A 99 0.84 4.40 -12.21
C PRO A 99 2.26 3.84 -12.37
N THR A 100 2.42 2.91 -13.30
CA THR A 100 3.70 2.28 -13.63
C THR A 100 4.00 2.37 -15.13
N SER A 101 5.20 1.98 -15.52
CA SER A 101 5.58 1.92 -16.93
C SER A 101 4.86 0.82 -17.73
N ARG A 102 4.12 -0.08 -17.07
CA ARG A 102 3.37 -1.18 -17.73
C ARG A 102 1.86 -1.11 -17.55
N GLY A 103 1.36 -0.16 -16.78
CA GLY A 103 -0.06 0.00 -16.52
C GLY A 103 -0.29 0.73 -15.21
N THR A 104 -1.44 0.47 -14.60
CA THR A 104 -1.74 0.92 -13.25
C THR A 104 -1.81 -0.31 -12.37
N VAL A 105 -1.13 -0.26 -11.22
CA VAL A 105 -1.18 -1.33 -10.20
C VAL A 105 -2.09 -0.86 -9.08
N THR A 106 -3.16 -1.59 -8.84
CA THR A 106 -4.10 -1.29 -7.76
C THR A 106 -3.63 -1.99 -6.49
N VAL A 107 -3.22 -1.22 -5.49
CA VAL A 107 -2.72 -1.72 -4.21
C VAL A 107 -3.79 -1.53 -3.14
N THR A 108 -4.23 -2.64 -2.55
CA THR A 108 -5.19 -2.65 -1.45
C THR A 108 -4.44 -2.82 -0.13
N MET A 109 -4.60 -1.85 0.76
CA MET A 109 -3.95 -1.80 2.06
C MET A 109 -4.95 -1.79 3.19
N THR A 110 -4.60 -2.44 4.28
CA THR A 110 -5.37 -2.48 5.51
C THR A 110 -4.51 -2.04 6.69
N ARG A 111 -5.10 -1.36 7.67
CA ARG A 111 -4.44 -1.07 8.96
C ARG A 111 -5.31 -1.58 10.09
N LEU A 112 -4.67 -2.07 11.16
CA LEU A 112 -5.36 -2.71 12.29
C LEU A 112 -6.15 -1.72 13.15
N SER A 113 -5.72 -0.46 13.19
CA SER A 113 -6.32 0.61 13.99
C SER A 113 -5.90 1.97 13.43
N ASP A 114 -6.56 3.02 13.89
CA ASP A 114 -6.13 4.38 13.61
C ASP A 114 -4.69 4.63 14.12
N GLY A 115 -3.83 5.17 13.26
CA GLY A 115 -2.40 5.36 13.54
C GLY A 115 -1.51 4.12 13.38
N ALA A 116 -2.06 2.94 13.08
CA ALA A 116 -1.26 1.75 12.72
C ALA A 116 -0.69 1.89 11.29
N PRO A 117 0.47 1.29 10.99
CA PRO A 117 1.04 1.31 9.63
C PRO A 117 0.09 0.62 8.65
N TRP A 118 0.04 1.14 7.42
CA TRP A 118 -0.65 0.49 6.32
C TRP A 118 0.10 -0.76 5.89
N LEU A 119 -0.61 -1.89 5.81
CA LEU A 119 -0.08 -3.15 5.32
C LEU A 119 -0.82 -3.53 4.04
N VAL A 120 -0.07 -3.76 2.96
CA VAL A 120 -0.61 -4.24 1.69
C VAL A 120 -1.11 -5.67 1.88
N GLY A 121 -2.41 -5.88 1.69
CA GLY A 121 -3.02 -7.20 1.74
C GLY A 121 -3.21 -7.82 0.37
N ARG A 122 -3.31 -6.98 -0.67
CA ARG A 122 -3.56 -7.42 -2.04
C ARG A 122 -3.09 -6.38 -3.05
N PHE A 123 -2.70 -6.83 -4.23
CA PHE A 123 -2.43 -5.97 -5.38
C PHE A 123 -2.94 -6.63 -6.68
N GLU A 124 -3.27 -5.81 -7.68
CA GLU A 124 -3.79 -6.21 -8.99
C GLU A 124 -3.15 -5.41 -10.13
#